data_AF-A0A2E9TZ90-F1
#
_entry.id   AF-A0A2E9TZ90-F1
#
_cell.length_a   1.000
_cell.length_b   1.000
_cell.length_c   1.000
_cell.angle_alpha   90.00
_cell.angle_beta   90.00
_cell.angle_gamma   90.00
#
_symmetry.space_group_name_H-M   'P 1'
#
loop_
_entity.id
_entity.type
_entity.pdbx_description
1 polymer ?
#
loop_
_entity_poly.entity_id
_entity_poly.type
_entity_poly.pdbx_seq_one_letter_code
_entity_poly.pdbx_strand_id
1 'polypeptide(L)'
;MKQEIKNREPMPSVLKHVMKQNPTMSKEEAVKKALAMEARYDEANKERNEKRNADYRKEWERALQKENDHWALEMLSGDALAEYFNVIKD
;
A
#
# COMPACT_ATOMS: atom_id res chain seq x y z
N MET A 1 -14.76 -5.47 8.99
CA MET A 1 -14.15 -4.30 8.29
C MET A 1 -15.12 -3.15 7.98
N LYS A 2 -16.25 -2.95 8.69
CA LYS A 2 -17.18 -1.83 8.39
C LYS A 2 -17.06 -0.62 9.35
N GLN A 3 -16.22 -0.69 10.37
CA GLN A 3 -16.15 0.33 11.42
C GLN A 3 -15.08 1.41 11.21
N GLU A 4 -14.04 1.17 10.40
CA GLU A 4 -12.90 2.11 10.27
C GLU A 4 -13.23 3.38 9.46
N ILE A 5 -14.25 3.37 8.61
CA ILE A 5 -14.54 4.50 7.71
C ILE A 5 -15.20 5.68 8.46
N LYS A 6 -15.80 5.46 9.64
CA LYS A 6 -16.61 6.49 10.31
C LYS A 6 -15.82 7.72 10.77
N ASN A 7 -14.51 7.62 10.93
CA ASN A 7 -13.64 8.72 11.39
C ASN A 7 -12.46 9.00 10.46
N ARG A 8 -12.51 8.59 9.18
CA ARG A 8 -11.43 8.90 8.24
C ARG A 8 -11.37 10.41 8.00
N GLU A 9 -10.24 11.02 8.32
CA GLU A 9 -9.96 12.40 7.92
C GLU A 9 -9.54 12.44 6.44
N PRO A 10 -9.98 13.46 5.69
CA PRO A 10 -9.50 13.68 4.33
C PRO A 10 -8.04 14.12 4.34
N MET A 11 -7.35 13.89 3.22
CA MET A 11 -6.04 14.42 2.94
C MET A 11 -6.03 15.94 3.15
N PRO A 12 -5.08 16.49 3.94
CA PRO A 12 -5.06 17.91 4.29
C PRO A 12 -5.06 18.86 3.08
N SER A 13 -4.39 18.45 1.99
CA SER A 13 -4.33 19.21 0.74
C SER A 13 -5.69 19.31 0.04
N VAL A 14 -6.46 18.22 0.01
CA VAL A 14 -7.80 18.17 -0.58
C VAL A 14 -8.77 19.00 0.26
N LEU A 15 -8.73 18.85 1.58
CA LEU A 15 -9.56 19.65 2.49
C LEU A 15 -9.27 21.15 2.34
N LYS A 16 -7.99 21.54 2.33
CA LYS A 16 -7.57 22.93 2.12
C LYS A 16 -8.08 23.47 0.78
N HIS A 17 -8.01 22.66 -0.28
CA HIS A 17 -8.54 23.04 -1.58
C HIS A 17 -10.06 23.28 -1.54
N VAL A 18 -10.83 22.36 -0.93
CA VAL A 18 -12.28 22.47 -0.79
C VAL A 18 -12.68 23.72 -0.01
N MET A 19 -12.02 23.99 1.12
CA MET A 19 -12.29 25.18 1.94
C MET A 19 -11.92 26.48 1.21
N LYS A 20 -10.82 26.50 0.44
CA LYS A 20 -10.45 27.67 -0.38
C LYS A 20 -11.49 27.97 -1.47
N GLN A 21 -12.04 26.93 -2.10
CA GLN A 21 -13.07 27.08 -3.14
C GLN A 21 -14.46 27.39 -2.57
N ASN A 22 -14.70 27.10 -1.29
CA ASN A 22 -16.00 27.30 -0.65
C ASN A 22 -15.80 27.98 0.73
N PRO A 23 -15.48 29.28 0.77
CA PRO A 23 -15.07 29.95 2.02
C PRO A 23 -16.15 30.03 3.10
N THR A 24 -17.43 29.97 2.71
CA THR A 24 -18.59 30.03 3.62
C THR A 24 -19.09 28.65 4.05
N MET A 25 -18.51 27.57 3.51
CA MET A 25 -18.89 26.20 3.81
C MET A 25 -18.44 25.82 5.22
N SER A 26 -19.27 25.05 5.94
CA SER A 26 -18.88 24.53 7.25
C SER A 26 -17.72 23.54 7.12
N LYS A 27 -16.92 23.40 8.19
CA LYS A 27 -15.81 22.42 8.22
C LYS A 27 -16.31 20.99 7.98
N GLU A 28 -17.47 20.63 8.53
CA GLU A 28 -18.06 19.30 8.40
C GLU A 28 -18.48 18.99 6.96
N GLU A 29 -19.10 19.95 6.26
CA GLU A 29 -19.43 19.80 4.84
C GLU A 29 -18.18 19.75 3.97
N ALA A 30 -17.16 20.55 4.29
CA ALA A 30 -15.89 20.53 3.58
C ALA A 30 -15.19 19.17 3.72
N VAL A 31 -15.23 18.56 4.91
CA VAL A 31 -14.72 17.20 5.16
C VAL A 31 -15.46 16.17 4.32
N LYS A 32 -16.80 16.18 4.32
CA LYS A 32 -17.61 15.24 3.51
C LYS A 32 -17.30 15.39 2.02
N LYS A 33 -17.17 16.62 1.52
CA LYS A 33 -16.86 16.90 0.12
C LYS A 33 -15.43 16.45 -0.24
N ALA A 34 -14.45 16.69 0.62
CA ALA A 34 -13.08 16.24 0.42
C ALA A 34 -12.98 14.71 0.36
N LEU A 35 -13.62 14.00 1.29
CA LEU A 35 -13.68 12.53 1.27
C LEU A 35 -14.36 11.99 0.01
N ALA A 36 -15.44 12.64 -0.45
CA ALA A 36 -16.10 12.26 -1.70
C ALA A 36 -15.20 12.49 -2.93
N MET A 37 -14.37 13.53 -2.94
CA MET A 37 -13.40 13.77 -4.01
C MET A 37 -12.32 12.68 -4.04
N GLU A 38 -11.78 12.33 -2.87
CA GLU A 38 -10.80 11.24 -2.74
C GLU A 38 -11.39 9.91 -3.20
N ALA A 39 -12.59 9.55 -2.72
CA ALA A 39 -13.23 8.30 -3.11
C ALA A 39 -13.45 8.19 -4.63
N ARG A 40 -13.84 9.29 -5.29
CA ARG A 40 -13.97 9.33 -6.76
C ARG A 40 -12.63 9.19 -7.45
N TYR A 41 -11.58 9.82 -6.94
CA TYR A 41 -10.24 9.67 -7.48
C TYR A 41 -9.73 8.24 -7.32
N ASP A 42 -9.92 7.63 -6.15
CA ASP A 42 -9.54 6.25 -5.87
C ASP A 42 -10.26 5.27 -6.80
N GLU A 43 -11.58 5.43 -6.96
CA GLU A 43 -12.38 4.60 -7.87
C GLU A 43 -11.94 4.75 -9.33
N ALA A 44 -11.77 5.98 -9.82
CA ALA A 44 -11.34 6.24 -11.18
C ALA A 44 -9.92 5.71 -11.50
N ASN A 45 -9.10 5.49 -10.47
CA ASN A 45 -7.74 5.00 -10.60
C ASN A 45 -7.54 3.59 -10.05
N LYS A 46 -8.63 2.88 -9.74
CA LYS A 46 -8.60 1.59 -9.04
C LYS A 46 -7.73 0.57 -9.77
N GLU A 47 -8.00 0.31 -11.05
CA GLU A 47 -7.25 -0.67 -11.84
C GLU A 47 -5.76 -0.33 -11.95
N ARG A 48 -5.45 0.96 -12.20
CA ARG A 48 -4.06 1.45 -12.24
C ARG A 48 -3.36 1.22 -10.91
N ASN A 49 -4.02 1.54 -9.80
CA ASN A 49 -3.48 1.39 -8.46
C ASN A 49 -3.32 -0.09 -8.09
N GLU A 50 -4.28 -0.95 -8.46
CA GLU A 50 -4.20 -2.40 -8.26
C GLU A 50 -3.02 -3.01 -9.03
N LYS A 51 -2.84 -2.65 -10.30
CA LYS A 51 -1.68 -3.07 -11.10
C LYS A 51 -0.37 -2.63 -10.44
N ARG A 52 -0.26 -1.34 -10.11
CA ARG A 52 0.93 -0.79 -9.46
C ARG A 52 1.23 -1.49 -8.13
N ASN A 53 0.20 -1.75 -7.33
CA ASN A 53 0.37 -2.46 -6.05
C ASN A 53 0.80 -3.92 -6.27
N ALA A 54 0.32 -4.59 -7.32
CA ALA A 54 0.76 -5.93 -7.66
C ALA A 54 2.23 -5.94 -8.10
N ASP A 55 2.67 -4.96 -8.88
CA ASP A 55 4.06 -4.84 -9.31
C ASP A 55 4.99 -4.56 -8.11
N TYR A 56 4.61 -3.64 -7.23
CA TYR A 56 5.36 -3.39 -5.99
C TYR A 56 5.43 -4.61 -5.07
N ARG A 57 4.36 -5.40 -4.95
CA ARG A 57 4.41 -6.65 -4.17
C ARG A 57 5.42 -7.62 -4.76
N LYS A 58 5.45 -7.80 -6.08
CA LYS A 58 6.44 -8.66 -6.75
C LYS A 58 7.86 -8.18 -6.53
N GLU A 59 8.11 -6.87 -6.62
CA GLU A 59 9.43 -6.29 -6.36
C GLU A 59 9.85 -6.47 -4.91
N TRP A 60 8.93 -6.26 -3.97
CA TRP A 60 9.14 -6.48 -2.54
C TRP A 60 9.48 -7.94 -2.24
N GLU A 61 8.69 -8.89 -2.76
CA GLU A 61 8.92 -10.32 -2.59
C GLU A 61 10.27 -10.75 -3.18
N ARG A 62 10.66 -10.22 -4.35
CA ARG A 62 11.97 -10.48 -4.95
C ARG A 62 13.11 -9.93 -4.10
N ALA A 63 12.97 -8.72 -3.57
CA ALA A 63 13.98 -8.12 -2.70
C ALA A 63 14.13 -8.92 -1.41
N LEU A 64 13.01 -9.30 -0.79
CA LEU A 64 12.99 -10.10 0.42
C LEU A 64 13.61 -11.49 0.19
N GLN A 65 13.30 -12.15 -0.93
CA GLN A 65 13.92 -13.43 -1.25
C GLN A 65 15.44 -13.28 -1.44
N LYS A 66 15.90 -12.23 -2.12
CA LYS A 66 17.33 -11.97 -2.30
C LYS A 66 18.05 -11.75 -0.97
N GLU A 67 17.43 -11.03 -0.04
CA GLU A 67 17.98 -10.85 1.31
C GLU A 67 18.02 -12.16 2.08
N ASN A 68 16.96 -12.97 1.99
CA ASN A 68 16.94 -14.30 2.61
C ASN A 68 17.99 -15.24 2.02
N ASP A 69 18.18 -15.24 0.69
CA ASP A 69 19.21 -16.04 0.01
C ASP A 69 20.60 -15.62 0.48
N HIS A 70 20.84 -14.31 0.61
CA HIS A 70 22.10 -13.78 1.10
C HIS A 70 22.37 -14.24 2.54
N TRP A 71 21.39 -14.12 3.43
CA TRP A 71 21.51 -14.61 4.80
C TRP A 71 21.69 -16.12 4.88
N ALA A 72 21.00 -16.91 4.03
CA ALA A 72 21.16 -18.35 3.99
C ALA A 72 22.60 -18.73 3.62
N LEU A 73 23.20 -18.06 2.65
CA LEU A 73 24.60 -18.26 2.25
C LEU A 73 25.60 -17.88 3.36
N GLU A 74 25.26 -16.91 4.21
CA GLU A 74 26.11 -16.51 5.35
C GLU A 74 25.96 -17.44 6.56
N MET A 75 24.74 -17.92 6.82
CA MET A 75 24.38 -18.58 8.08
C MET A 75 24.29 -20.10 7.99
N LEU A 76 24.01 -20.65 6.81
CA LEU A 76 23.84 -22.09 6.60
C LEU A 76 25.05 -22.70 5.90
N SER A 77 25.22 -24.01 6.04
CA SER A 77 26.23 -24.78 5.32
C SER A 77 25.79 -26.24 5.19
N GLY A 78 26.46 -26.99 4.32
CA GLY A 78 26.19 -28.42 4.11
C GLY A 78 24.74 -28.69 3.69
N ASP A 79 24.17 -29.75 4.24
CA ASP A 79 22.83 -30.23 3.86
C ASP A 79 21.73 -29.20 4.13
N ALA A 80 21.84 -28.39 5.19
CA ALA A 80 20.86 -27.34 5.50
C ALA A 80 20.83 -26.23 4.44
N LEU A 81 21.99 -25.88 3.86
CA LEU A 81 22.07 -24.94 2.75
C LEU A 81 21.54 -25.57 1.46
N ALA A 82 21.84 -26.85 1.23
CA ALA A 82 21.37 -27.60 0.08
C ALA A 82 19.83 -27.80 0.10
N GLU A 83 19.25 -28.00 1.29
CA GLU A 83 17.80 -28.09 1.50
C GLU A 83 17.12 -26.74 1.25
N TYR A 84 17.69 -25.64 1.77
CA TYR A 84 17.15 -24.29 1.53
C TYR A 84 17.02 -23.96 0.03
N PHE A 85 18.05 -24.26 -0.76
CA PHE A 85 18.02 -24.06 -2.21
C PHE A 85 17.33 -25.20 -2.98
N ASN A 86 16.72 -26.17 -2.29
CA ASN A 86 16.05 -27.34 -2.88
C ASN A 86 16.94 -28.16 -3.83
N VAL A 87 18.24 -28.24 -3.54
CA VAL A 87 19.24 -28.99 -4.33
C VAL A 87 19.21 -30.47 -3.95
N ILE A 88 18.93 -30.77 -2.68
CA ILE A 88 18.62 -32.12 -2.21
C ILE A 88 17.11 -32.18 -2.02
N LYS A 89 16.46 -33.14 -2.67
CA LYS A 89 15.08 -33.55 -2.43
C LYS A 89 15.14 -35.02 -2.09
N ASP A 90 14.44 -35.43 -1.03
CA ASP A 90 14.28 -36.83 -0.65
C ASP A 90 13.84 -37.71 -1.83
#